data_AF-A0A4Y9ZBD2-F1
#
_entry.id   AF-A0A4Y9ZBD2-F1
#
_cell.length_a   1.000
_cell.length_b   1.000
_cell.length_c   1.000
_cell.angle_alpha   90.00
_cell.angle_beta   90.00
_cell.angle_gamma   90.00
#
_symmetry.space_group_name_H-M   'P 1'
#
loop_
_entity.id
_entity.type
_entity.pdbx_description
1 polymer ?
#
loop_
_entity_poly.entity_id
_entity_poly.type
_entity_poly.pdbx_seq_one_letter_code
_entity_poly.pdbx_strand_id
1 'polypeptide(L)'
;MAISKVDLPTVSEQVYALSTSAEPIAPLVKEALDVIDEALDRYGKDKLSLSFNGGKDCTVLLHLYAAALARRYPNLCVEKHDIPSLYIPMPSPFHELESFIDEAASAYGLDLYHCMPPSENPMPVETVAANGRLNGQVIGQDTDAAGEKVRVKTKGGEGMRQALDIYKQRCPHIEAILVGTRRGDPHGAKLSHRNMTDPDWPQYERIHPIINWSYADIWTFLRYFKVPYCKLYDEGYTSLGSTHNTFRNPALRISSTPPTPRPKFSCGCKPKSSKSASTTPPITNGTSISTSTSNGTLPNFQNLTVIDINGPEICYADESDSPTDTKFPVNALAGIQVLSSDDSTTCYVDDGGSAAAVEQYRPAYELADGSFERLGRGSQPAVPVSSS
;
A
#
# COMPACT_ATOMS: atom_id res chain seq x y z
N MET A 1 -3.87 -6.77 14.24
CA MET A 1 -3.17 -7.31 15.44
C MET A 1 -1.93 -6.45 15.60
N ALA A 2 -1.70 -5.87 16.77
CA ALA A 2 -0.55 -5.00 17.00
C ALA A 2 0.77 -5.77 16.81
N ILE A 3 1.77 -5.12 16.20
CA ILE A 3 3.13 -5.66 16.09
C ILE A 3 3.71 -5.90 17.49
N SER A 4 4.18 -7.13 17.76
CA SER A 4 4.86 -7.45 19.02
C SER A 4 6.21 -6.74 19.13
N LYS A 5 6.63 -6.42 20.35
CA LYS A 5 7.96 -5.84 20.62
C LYS A 5 9.06 -6.69 20.00
N VAL A 6 10.02 -6.00 19.38
CA VAL A 6 11.13 -6.64 18.67
C VAL A 6 12.22 -7.03 19.66
N ASP A 7 12.69 -8.28 19.58
CA ASP A 7 13.85 -8.75 20.33
C ASP A 7 15.14 -8.35 19.61
N LEU A 8 15.68 -7.19 20.01
CA LEU A 8 16.84 -6.55 19.38
C LEU A 8 18.09 -7.47 19.33
N PRO A 9 18.48 -8.18 20.41
CA PRO A 9 19.56 -9.18 20.36
C PRO A 9 19.36 -10.26 19.29
N THR A 10 18.16 -10.84 19.20
CA THR A 10 17.82 -11.85 18.20
C THR A 10 17.89 -11.28 16.78
N VAL A 11 17.36 -10.07 16.58
CA VAL A 11 17.45 -9.37 15.29
C VAL A 11 18.90 -9.17 14.87
N SER A 12 19.75 -8.70 15.80
CA SER A 12 21.18 -8.55 15.54
C SER A 12 21.84 -9.87 15.13
N GLU A 13 21.65 -10.94 15.91
CA GLU A 13 22.23 -12.25 15.60
C GLU A 13 21.83 -12.73 14.20
N GLN A 14 20.53 -12.68 13.90
CA GLN A 14 19.98 -13.18 12.64
C GLN A 14 20.46 -12.36 11.42
N VAL A 15 20.45 -11.03 11.52
CA VAL A 15 20.87 -10.14 10.42
C VAL A 15 22.36 -10.28 10.14
N TYR A 16 23.20 -10.30 11.17
CA TYR A 16 24.65 -10.49 10.98
C TYR A 16 24.97 -11.90 10.50
N ALA A 17 24.25 -12.94 10.93
CA ALA A 17 24.40 -14.29 10.38
C ALA A 17 24.09 -14.31 8.87
N LEU A 18 22.98 -13.70 8.43
CA LEU A 18 22.64 -13.59 7.01
C LEU A 18 23.73 -12.86 6.22
N SER A 19 24.30 -11.77 6.75
CA SER A 19 25.36 -11.00 6.10
C SER A 19 26.62 -11.81 5.77
N THR A 20 26.85 -12.91 6.49
CA THR A 20 28.00 -13.82 6.31
C THR A 20 27.62 -15.17 5.68
N SER A 21 26.35 -15.33 5.30
CA SER A 21 25.84 -16.57 4.74
C SER A 21 26.15 -16.71 3.24
N ALA A 22 25.77 -17.86 2.67
CA ALA A 22 25.87 -18.10 1.23
C ALA A 22 24.64 -17.61 0.44
N GLU A 23 23.68 -16.96 1.08
CA GLU A 23 22.46 -16.47 0.42
C GLU A 23 22.80 -15.36 -0.60
N PRO A 24 22.12 -15.31 -1.76
CA PRO A 24 22.39 -14.29 -2.78
C PRO A 24 22.27 -12.84 -2.28
N ILE A 25 21.43 -12.59 -1.29
CA ILE A 25 21.23 -11.25 -0.69
C ILE A 25 22.32 -10.88 0.33
N ALA A 26 23.12 -11.84 0.81
CA ALA A 26 24.11 -11.62 1.87
C ALA A 26 25.10 -10.47 1.59
N PRO A 27 25.66 -10.32 0.35
CA PRO A 27 26.55 -9.19 0.05
C PRO A 27 25.88 -7.82 0.19
N LEU A 28 24.60 -7.70 -0.17
CA LEU A 28 23.82 -6.46 -0.04
C LEU A 28 23.51 -6.13 1.42
N VAL A 29 23.21 -7.16 2.23
CA VAL A 29 23.04 -7.01 3.69
C VAL A 29 24.34 -6.57 4.32
N LYS A 30 25.47 -7.20 3.96
CA LYS A 30 26.78 -6.82 4.44
C LYS A 30 27.14 -5.37 4.07
N GLU A 31 26.96 -4.99 2.81
CA GLU A 31 27.20 -3.61 2.34
C GLU A 31 26.38 -2.59 3.15
N ALA A 32 25.09 -2.86 3.36
CA ALA A 32 24.24 -1.97 4.14
C ALA A 32 24.69 -1.85 5.61
N LEU A 33 25.05 -2.97 6.24
CA LEU A 33 25.60 -2.97 7.60
C LEU A 33 26.92 -2.21 7.70
N ASP A 34 27.84 -2.39 6.74
CA ASP A 34 29.11 -1.66 6.71
C ASP A 34 28.88 -0.14 6.66
N VAL A 35 27.91 0.33 5.85
CA VAL A 35 27.55 1.75 5.75
C VAL A 35 26.94 2.28 7.06
N ILE A 36 26.08 1.49 7.71
CA ILE A 36 25.47 1.84 9.00
C ILE A 36 26.54 1.88 10.10
N ASP A 37 27.42 0.88 10.14
CA ASP A 37 28.50 0.79 11.13
C ASP A 37 29.46 1.98 11.01
N GLU A 38 29.85 2.37 9.79
CA GLU A 38 30.67 3.57 9.56
C GLU A 38 29.92 4.86 9.97
N ALA A 39 28.59 4.91 9.80
CA ALA A 39 27.79 6.04 10.26
C ALA A 39 27.77 6.14 11.80
N LEU A 40 27.62 5.00 12.47
CA LEU A 40 27.67 4.90 13.93
C LEU A 40 29.08 5.21 14.47
N ASP A 41 30.15 4.84 13.76
CA ASP A 41 31.52 5.23 14.11
C ASP A 41 31.73 6.75 14.04
N ARG A 42 31.14 7.39 13.02
CA ARG A 42 31.33 8.83 12.78
C ARG A 42 30.51 9.71 13.71
N TYR A 43 29.24 9.37 13.91
CA TYR A 43 28.27 10.23 14.59
C TYR A 43 27.87 9.71 15.97
N GLY A 44 27.98 8.40 16.22
CA GLY A 44 27.34 7.74 17.35
C GLY A 44 25.82 7.68 17.21
N LYS A 45 25.17 6.91 18.07
CA LYS A 45 23.70 6.74 18.03
C LYS A 45 22.92 8.04 18.28
N ASP A 46 23.43 8.92 19.14
CA ASP A 46 22.68 10.08 19.61
C ASP A 46 22.60 11.21 18.58
N LYS A 47 23.50 11.23 17.59
CA LYS A 47 23.55 12.24 16.53
C LYS A 47 23.03 11.74 15.18
N LEU A 48 22.61 10.47 15.13
CA LEU A 48 22.13 9.79 13.94
C LEU A 48 20.62 9.56 14.08
N SER A 49 19.84 10.01 13.11
CA SER A 49 18.40 9.80 13.07
C SER A 49 17.99 8.88 11.93
N LEU A 50 16.88 8.15 12.09
CA LEU A 50 16.25 7.38 11.03
C LEU A 50 15.05 8.14 10.44
N SER A 51 15.04 8.38 9.12
CA SER A 51 13.81 8.81 8.43
C SER A 51 12.90 7.61 8.18
N PHE A 52 11.75 7.58 8.84
CA PHE A 52 10.81 6.46 8.82
C PHE A 52 9.42 6.92 8.41
N ASN A 53 8.90 6.39 7.30
CA ASN A 53 7.58 6.74 6.75
C ASN A 53 6.64 5.53 6.59
N GLY A 54 6.97 4.41 7.23
CA GLY A 54 6.19 3.16 7.15
C GLY A 54 6.26 2.42 5.80
N GLY A 55 6.99 2.95 4.82
CA GLY A 55 7.22 2.27 3.55
C GLY A 55 8.05 0.99 3.70
N LYS A 56 7.96 0.09 2.71
CA LYS A 56 8.75 -1.16 2.70
C LYS A 56 10.26 -0.90 2.80
N ASP A 57 10.75 0.14 2.13
CA ASP A 57 12.18 0.43 2.01
C ASP A 57 12.77 0.95 3.33
N CYS A 58 12.10 1.90 3.99
CA CYS A 58 12.52 2.36 5.32
C CYS A 58 12.28 1.30 6.41
N THR A 59 11.36 0.35 6.21
CA THR A 59 11.15 -0.79 7.13
C THR A 59 12.31 -1.77 7.09
N VAL A 60 12.86 -2.08 5.90
CA VAL A 60 14.11 -2.84 5.77
C VAL A 60 15.25 -2.09 6.47
N LEU A 61 15.39 -0.79 6.19
CA LEU A 61 16.42 0.03 6.80
C LEU A 61 16.32 0.11 8.33
N LEU A 62 15.10 0.23 8.86
CA LEU A 62 14.82 0.17 10.30
C LEU A 62 15.35 -1.13 10.91
N HIS A 63 15.03 -2.28 10.30
CA HIS A 63 15.44 -3.58 10.82
C HIS A 63 16.98 -3.76 10.78
N LEU A 64 17.62 -3.33 9.70
CA LEU A 64 19.09 -3.32 9.58
C LEU A 64 19.74 -2.39 10.62
N TYR A 65 19.17 -1.21 10.83
CA TYR A 65 19.69 -0.24 11.79
C TYR A 65 19.53 -0.73 13.23
N ALA A 66 18.38 -1.32 13.55
CA ALA A 66 18.12 -1.95 14.84
C ALA A 66 19.13 -3.09 15.15
N ALA A 67 19.46 -3.92 14.16
CA ALA A 67 20.50 -4.95 14.29
C ALA A 67 21.87 -4.35 14.63
N ALA A 68 22.32 -3.34 13.88
CA ALA A 68 23.61 -2.69 14.12
C ALA A 68 23.68 -2.00 15.49
N LEU A 69 22.60 -1.32 15.88
CA LEU A 69 22.48 -0.68 17.18
C LEU A 69 22.55 -1.71 18.32
N ALA A 70 21.80 -2.81 18.23
CA ALA A 70 21.80 -3.85 19.25
C ALA A 70 23.17 -4.53 19.42
N ARG A 71 23.91 -4.70 18.32
CA ARG A 71 25.28 -5.22 18.35
C ARG A 71 26.26 -4.26 19.04
N ARG A 72 26.14 -2.96 18.80
CA ARG A 72 27.08 -1.94 19.30
C ARG A 72 26.73 -1.41 20.69
N TYR A 73 25.46 -1.45 21.06
CA TYR A 73 24.95 -0.91 22.31
C TYR A 73 24.14 -1.99 23.05
N PRO A 74 24.80 -2.92 23.78
CA PRO A 74 24.11 -4.04 24.46
C PRO A 74 23.08 -3.62 25.51
N ASN A 75 23.14 -2.38 25.99
CA ASN A 75 22.21 -1.81 26.97
C ASN A 75 21.02 -1.07 26.32
N LEU A 76 20.92 -1.10 24.99
CA LEU A 76 19.81 -0.47 24.27
C LEU A 76 18.51 -1.17 24.64
N CYS A 77 17.50 -0.38 25.02
CA CYS A 77 16.23 -0.88 25.48
C CYS A 77 15.10 -0.23 24.70
N VAL A 78 14.25 -1.05 24.09
CA VAL A 78 13.05 -0.61 23.33
C VAL A 78 12.15 0.29 24.19
N GLU A 79 12.01 0.00 25.50
CA GLU A 79 11.15 0.76 26.42
C GLU A 79 11.59 2.21 26.64
N LYS A 80 12.86 2.53 26.36
CA LYS A 80 13.38 3.88 26.57
C LYS A 80 13.15 4.80 25.39
N HIS A 81 12.66 4.27 24.26
CA HIS A 81 12.55 5.02 23.02
C HIS A 81 13.88 5.70 22.66
N ASP A 82 14.96 4.92 22.58
CA ASP A 82 16.33 5.46 22.47
C ASP A 82 16.82 5.68 21.03
N ILE A 83 15.96 5.45 20.02
CA ILE A 83 16.33 5.52 18.59
C ILE A 83 15.74 6.80 17.97
N PRO A 84 16.52 7.88 17.81
CA PRO A 84 16.04 9.12 17.22
C PRO A 84 15.49 8.86 15.81
N SER A 85 14.25 9.23 15.57
CA SER A 85 13.59 8.98 14.30
C SER A 85 12.77 10.19 13.86
N LEU A 86 12.60 10.33 12.55
CA LEU A 86 11.92 11.45 11.92
C LEU A 86 10.83 10.91 10.99
N TYR A 87 9.58 11.34 11.25
CA TYR A 87 8.47 11.16 10.34
C TYR A 87 7.98 12.50 9.80
N ILE A 88 7.98 12.65 8.48
CA ILE A 88 7.38 13.79 7.77
C ILE A 88 6.13 13.25 7.05
N PRO A 89 4.92 13.58 7.53
CA PRO A 89 3.70 13.05 6.96
C PRO A 89 3.47 13.57 5.53
N MET A 90 2.93 12.70 4.70
CA MET A 90 2.44 13.08 3.38
C MET A 90 1.05 13.71 3.50
N PRO A 91 0.60 14.52 2.52
CA PRO A 91 -0.76 15.02 2.51
C PRO A 91 -1.71 13.82 2.37
N SER A 92 -2.76 13.78 3.20
CA SER A 92 -3.77 12.71 3.19
C SER A 92 -3.15 11.30 3.17
N PRO A 93 -2.50 10.86 4.27
CA PRO A 93 -1.92 9.53 4.38
C PRO A 93 -3.02 8.46 4.49
N PHE A 94 -2.67 7.22 4.15
CA PHE A 94 -3.55 6.08 4.42
C PHE A 94 -3.59 5.80 5.92
N HIS A 95 -4.78 5.55 6.47
CA HIS A 95 -4.93 5.20 7.89
C HIS A 95 -4.16 3.92 8.24
N GLU A 96 -4.14 2.94 7.33
CA GLU A 96 -3.37 1.70 7.47
C GLU A 96 -1.86 1.93 7.53
N LEU A 97 -1.37 2.98 6.86
CA LEU A 97 0.03 3.35 6.88
C LEU A 97 0.39 4.04 8.20
N GLU A 98 -0.43 4.99 8.66
CA GLU A 98 -0.25 5.64 9.96
C GLU A 98 -0.27 4.61 11.11
N SER A 99 -1.26 3.72 11.13
CA SER A 99 -1.34 2.62 12.12
C SER A 99 -0.08 1.76 12.10
N PHE A 100 0.45 1.45 10.92
CA PHE A 100 1.69 0.70 10.81
C PHE A 100 2.91 1.47 11.33
N ILE A 101 2.98 2.79 11.09
CA ILE A 101 4.06 3.64 11.57
C ILE A 101 4.08 3.63 13.11
N ASP A 102 2.93 3.83 13.75
CA ASP A 102 2.81 3.86 15.21
C ASP A 102 3.15 2.50 15.83
N GLU A 103 2.64 1.42 15.25
CA GLU A 103 2.93 0.06 15.69
C GLU A 103 4.41 -0.28 15.55
N ALA A 104 5.04 0.06 14.42
CA ALA A 104 6.46 -0.16 14.20
C ALA A 104 7.33 0.71 15.12
N ALA A 105 6.96 1.97 15.33
CA ALA A 105 7.67 2.87 16.24
C ALA A 105 7.68 2.33 17.68
N SER A 106 6.53 1.83 18.14
CA SER A 106 6.39 1.17 19.44
C SER A 106 7.20 -0.13 19.51
N ALA A 107 7.11 -0.97 18.48
CA ALA A 107 7.76 -2.28 18.47
C ALA A 107 9.29 -2.22 18.46
N TYR A 108 9.87 -1.21 17.81
CA TYR A 108 11.32 -1.00 17.72
C TYR A 108 11.87 0.00 18.75
N GLY A 109 11.02 0.74 19.47
CA GLY A 109 11.45 1.72 20.46
C GLY A 109 12.01 2.97 19.82
N LEU A 110 11.30 3.50 18.82
CA LEU A 110 11.67 4.75 18.16
C LEU A 110 11.23 5.95 19.00
N ASP A 111 12.10 6.94 19.12
CA ASP A 111 11.73 8.32 19.48
C ASP A 111 11.32 9.03 18.19
N LEU A 112 10.09 8.75 17.76
CA LEU A 112 9.59 9.24 16.47
C LEU A 112 9.10 10.67 16.60
N TYR A 113 9.85 11.62 16.04
CA TYR A 113 9.39 12.99 15.91
C TYR A 113 8.48 13.15 14.68
N HIS A 114 7.22 13.54 14.93
CA HIS A 114 6.26 13.88 13.89
C HIS A 114 6.44 15.35 13.49
N CYS A 115 6.97 15.60 12.30
CA CYS A 115 7.03 16.93 11.69
C CYS A 115 5.64 17.35 11.20
N MET A 116 4.80 17.83 12.13
CA MET A 116 3.46 18.31 11.77
C MET A 116 3.58 19.60 10.93
N PRO A 117 2.77 19.73 9.86
CA PRO A 117 2.64 21.00 9.15
C PRO A 117 2.14 22.09 10.11
N PRO A 118 2.62 23.35 10.01
CA PRO A 118 2.07 24.45 10.80
C PRO A 118 0.57 24.55 10.57
N SER A 119 -0.21 24.60 11.66
CA SER A 119 -1.67 24.49 11.69
C SER A 119 -2.45 25.57 10.92
N GLU A 120 -1.78 26.54 10.31
CA GLU A 120 -2.41 27.65 9.57
C GLU A 120 -2.30 27.50 8.04
N ASN A 121 -1.44 26.60 7.54
CA ASN A 121 -1.32 26.29 6.12
C ASN A 121 -0.90 24.83 5.94
N PRO A 122 -1.71 23.96 5.32
CA PRO A 122 -1.29 22.60 5.01
C PRO A 122 -0.01 22.66 4.19
N MET A 123 1.06 22.06 4.70
CA MET A 123 2.34 22.02 3.98
C MET A 123 2.10 21.33 2.63
N PRO A 124 2.42 21.98 1.50
CA PRO A 124 2.42 21.30 0.22
C PRO A 124 3.65 20.39 0.19
N VAL A 125 3.57 19.23 0.84
CA VAL A 125 4.53 18.17 0.60
C VAL A 125 4.13 17.55 -0.74
N GLU A 126 4.60 18.20 -1.82
CA GLU A 126 4.42 17.71 -3.18
C GLU A 126 4.99 16.30 -3.28
N THR A 127 4.09 15.35 -3.52
CA THR A 127 4.49 14.04 -4.00
C THR A 127 5.03 14.26 -5.40
N VAL A 128 6.35 14.12 -5.55
CA VAL A 128 7.14 14.18 -6.80
C VAL A 128 6.25 14.28 -8.03
N ALA A 129 6.14 15.50 -8.58
CA ALA A 129 5.33 15.80 -9.74
C ALA A 129 5.53 14.74 -10.83
N ALA A 130 4.46 13.99 -11.12
CA ALA A 130 4.33 13.40 -12.44
C ALA A 130 4.40 14.58 -13.41
N ASN A 131 5.30 14.52 -14.39
CA ASN A 131 5.33 15.47 -15.50
C ASN A 131 4.04 15.31 -16.32
N GLY A 132 2.93 15.84 -15.81
CA GLY A 132 1.66 16.01 -16.50
C GLY A 132 1.55 17.46 -16.86
N ARG A 133 1.76 17.78 -18.15
CA ARG A 133 1.28 19.04 -18.71
C ARG A 133 -0.25 19.05 -18.57
N LEU A 134 -0.76 19.70 -17.54
CA LEU A 134 -2.16 20.11 -17.50
C LEU A 134 -2.25 21.52 -18.09
N ASN A 135 -3.10 21.63 -19.10
CA ASN A 135 -3.43 22.88 -19.77
C ASN A 135 -3.86 23.94 -18.74
N GLY A 136 -3.41 25.17 -18.97
CA GLY A 136 -3.44 26.25 -18.01
C GLY A 136 -4.82 26.53 -17.42
N GLN A 137 -4.90 26.47 -16.10
CA GLN A 137 -5.82 27.29 -15.33
C GLN A 137 -5.14 27.59 -13.99
N VAL A 138 -4.59 28.81 -13.88
CA VAL A 138 -3.97 29.35 -12.67
C VAL A 138 -5.09 29.85 -11.76
N ILE A 139 -5.18 29.31 -10.55
CA ILE A 139 -6.01 29.86 -9.46
C ILE A 139 -5.07 30.64 -8.54
N GLY A 140 -5.42 31.91 -8.28
CA GLY A 140 -4.73 32.82 -7.34
C GLY A 140 -3.96 33.94 -8.02
N GLN A 141 -4.62 35.08 -8.28
CA GLN A 141 -3.98 36.33 -8.67
C GLN A 141 -3.84 37.22 -7.44
N ASP A 142 -2.68 37.24 -6.81
CA ASP A 142 -2.27 38.39 -6.00
C ASP A 142 -1.38 39.26 -6.88
N THR A 143 -1.76 40.53 -7.03
CA THR A 143 -1.06 41.52 -7.83
C THR A 143 -0.42 42.54 -6.91
N ASP A 144 0.90 42.64 -6.99
CA ASP A 144 1.71 43.71 -6.44
C ASP A 144 1.82 44.87 -7.45
N ALA A 145 1.83 46.09 -6.91
CA ALA A 145 1.61 47.36 -7.62
C ALA A 145 2.71 47.79 -8.61
N ALA A 146 3.57 46.87 -9.06
CA ALA A 146 4.69 47.17 -9.96
C ALA A 146 4.61 46.42 -11.32
N GLY A 147 3.59 45.59 -11.56
CA GLY A 147 3.35 45.03 -12.90
C GLY A 147 4.47 44.13 -13.46
N GLU A 148 5.38 43.65 -12.62
CA GLU A 148 6.41 42.69 -13.02
C GLU A 148 5.90 41.27 -12.79
N LYS A 149 5.85 40.46 -13.85
CA LYS A 149 5.47 39.05 -13.78
C LYS A 149 6.53 38.26 -13.03
N VAL A 150 6.46 38.20 -11.70
CA VAL A 150 7.27 37.28 -10.92
C VAL A 150 6.76 35.87 -11.17
N ARG A 151 7.42 35.17 -12.08
CA ARG A 151 7.24 33.73 -12.27
C ARG A 151 7.78 33.05 -11.02
N VAL A 152 6.94 32.87 -10.00
CA VAL A 152 7.24 32.01 -8.85
C VAL A 152 7.43 30.60 -9.40
N LYS A 153 8.69 30.22 -9.62
CA LYS A 153 9.06 28.83 -9.83
C LYS A 153 8.93 28.19 -8.46
N THR A 154 7.78 27.58 -8.17
CA THR A 154 7.64 26.71 -7.00
C THR A 154 8.70 25.61 -7.15
N LYS A 155 9.79 25.70 -6.39
CA LYS A 155 10.80 24.64 -6.34
C LYS A 155 10.14 23.49 -5.58
N GLY A 156 9.88 22.38 -6.25
CA GLY A 156 9.38 21.18 -5.57
C GLY A 156 10.26 20.82 -4.38
N GLY A 157 9.63 20.38 -3.28
CA GLY A 157 10.33 20.01 -2.04
C GLY A 157 10.38 21.07 -0.94
N GLU A 158 9.80 22.25 -1.14
CA GLU A 158 9.74 23.30 -0.12
C GLU A 158 9.12 22.82 1.21
N GLY A 159 8.04 22.03 1.13
CA GLY A 159 7.42 21.42 2.31
C GLY A 159 8.38 20.54 3.11
N MET A 160 9.17 19.72 2.41
CA MET A 160 10.16 18.84 3.05
C MET A 160 11.33 19.63 3.63
N ARG A 161 11.79 20.68 2.94
CA ARG A 161 12.85 21.57 3.42
C ARG A 161 12.46 22.24 4.74
N GLN A 162 11.27 22.83 4.80
CA GLN A 162 10.74 23.47 6.01
C GLN A 162 10.54 22.47 7.16
N ALA A 163 10.06 21.25 6.88
CA ALA A 163 9.94 20.20 7.89
C ALA A 163 11.31 19.84 8.50
N LEU A 164 12.35 19.74 7.67
CA LEU A 164 13.73 19.53 8.15
C LEU A 164 14.29 20.74 8.89
N ASP A 165 13.89 21.97 8.54
CA ASP A 165 14.31 23.18 9.27
C ASP A 165 13.74 23.16 10.69
N ILE A 166 12.45 22.81 10.83
CA ILE A 166 11.79 22.62 12.13
C ILE A 166 12.49 21.51 12.92
N TYR A 167 12.80 20.38 12.27
CA TYR A 167 13.51 19.28 12.92
C TYR A 167 14.91 19.68 13.40
N LYS A 168 15.66 20.46 12.61
CA LYS A 168 16.98 20.95 13.02
C LYS A 168 16.92 21.89 14.22
N GLN A 169 15.90 22.74 14.29
CA GLN A 169 15.68 23.62 15.44
C GLN A 169 15.34 22.82 16.70
N ARG A 170 14.53 21.76 16.56
CA ARG A 170 14.12 20.92 17.69
C ARG A 170 15.22 19.98 18.17
N CYS A 171 15.95 19.39 17.23
CA CYS A 171 16.99 18.39 17.46
C CYS A 171 18.33 18.85 16.86
N PRO A 172 18.94 19.94 17.37
CA PRO A 172 20.14 20.55 16.77
C PRO A 172 21.37 19.65 16.84
N HIS A 173 21.36 18.65 17.73
CA HIS A 173 22.42 17.67 17.90
C HIS A 173 22.42 16.59 16.81
N ILE A 174 21.33 16.42 16.05
CA ILE A 174 21.29 15.47 14.93
C ILE A 174 22.10 16.03 13.76
N GLU A 175 23.07 15.25 13.31
CA GLU A 175 24.03 15.63 12.26
C GLU A 175 23.83 14.81 10.98
N ALA A 176 23.28 13.60 11.09
CA ALA A 176 23.05 12.71 9.95
C ALA A 176 21.69 12.00 10.03
N ILE A 177 21.13 11.68 8.87
CA ILE A 177 19.84 11.00 8.74
C ILE A 177 19.98 9.80 7.80
N LEU A 178 19.60 8.62 8.28
CA LEU A 178 19.45 7.40 7.50
C LEU A 178 18.17 7.49 6.66
N VAL A 179 18.29 7.27 5.36
CA VAL A 179 17.19 7.41 4.39
C VAL A 179 17.10 6.17 3.50
N GLY A 180 15.89 5.61 3.38
CA GLY A 180 15.61 4.38 2.62
C GLY A 180 15.52 4.54 1.09
N THR A 181 16.15 5.57 0.51
CA THR A 181 16.14 5.79 -0.95
C THR A 181 17.06 4.80 -1.67
N ARG A 182 16.58 4.23 -2.77
CA ARG A 182 17.32 3.33 -3.67
C ARG A 182 17.63 4.02 -5.00
N ARG A 183 18.59 3.49 -5.77
CA ARG A 183 18.95 4.03 -7.11
C ARG A 183 17.77 4.08 -8.08
N GLY A 184 16.84 3.14 -7.96
CA GLY A 184 15.64 3.05 -8.79
C GLY A 184 14.55 4.07 -8.44
N ASP A 185 14.66 4.76 -7.31
CA ASP A 185 13.69 5.75 -6.87
C ASP A 185 13.89 7.10 -7.59
N PRO A 186 12.85 7.95 -7.67
CA PRO A 186 12.99 9.31 -8.18
C PRO A 186 14.12 10.06 -7.47
N HIS A 187 14.99 10.70 -8.24
CA HIS A 187 16.20 11.40 -7.78
C HIS A 187 17.29 10.51 -7.15
N GLY A 188 17.11 9.18 -7.08
CA GLY A 188 18.06 8.24 -6.47
C GLY A 188 19.27 7.88 -7.34
N ALA A 189 19.15 7.96 -8.67
CA ALA A 189 20.15 7.42 -9.59
C ALA A 189 21.58 7.97 -9.40
N LYS A 190 21.71 9.25 -9.00
CA LYS A 190 23.00 9.94 -8.81
C LYS A 190 23.49 9.92 -7.36
N LEU A 191 22.73 9.33 -6.43
CA LEU A 191 23.11 9.28 -5.02
C LEU A 191 24.20 8.25 -4.77
N SER A 192 24.95 8.47 -3.69
CA SER A 192 25.92 7.56 -3.10
C SER A 192 25.43 7.13 -1.71
N HIS A 193 26.19 6.26 -1.03
CA HIS A 193 25.87 5.88 0.34
C HIS A 193 25.82 7.07 1.30
N ARG A 194 26.53 8.15 0.99
CA ARG A 194 26.55 9.39 1.78
C ARG A 194 26.46 10.59 0.85
N ASN A 195 25.58 11.53 1.17
CA ASN A 195 25.45 12.80 0.47
C ASN A 195 25.00 13.89 1.44
N MET A 196 25.65 15.05 1.43
CA MET A 196 25.07 16.20 2.11
C MET A 196 23.72 16.58 1.47
N THR A 197 22.86 17.21 2.26
CA THR A 197 21.75 18.00 1.74
C THR A 197 22.25 19.13 0.84
N ASP A 198 21.38 19.65 -0.02
CA ASP A 198 21.74 20.79 -0.88
C ASP A 198 22.08 22.04 -0.03
N PRO A 199 22.87 23.00 -0.55
CA PRO A 199 23.31 24.16 0.23
C PRO A 199 22.17 25.05 0.78
N ASP A 200 21.01 25.09 0.10
CA ASP A 200 19.83 25.85 0.52
C ASP A 200 18.92 25.06 1.49
N TRP A 201 19.32 23.86 1.91
CA TRP A 201 18.61 23.03 2.87
C TRP A 201 19.30 23.05 4.25
N PRO A 202 18.57 22.75 5.34
CA PRO A 202 19.18 22.48 6.63
C PRO A 202 20.20 21.35 6.50
N GLN A 203 21.38 21.55 7.08
CA GLN A 203 22.54 20.71 6.81
C GLN A 203 22.50 19.40 7.61
N TYR A 204 22.39 18.31 6.85
CA TYR A 204 22.49 16.92 7.31
C TYR A 204 23.34 16.10 6.32
N GLU A 205 24.11 15.13 6.82
CA GLU A 205 24.58 14.04 5.96
C GLU A 205 23.43 13.03 5.79
N ARG A 206 22.99 12.83 4.54
CA ARG A 206 22.02 11.78 4.18
C ARG A 206 22.78 10.49 3.93
N ILE A 207 22.37 9.43 4.61
CA ILE A 207 23.01 8.13 4.56
C ILE A 207 22.03 7.12 3.95
N HIS A 208 22.44 6.43 2.89
CA HIS A 208 21.60 5.51 2.12
C HIS A 208 22.20 4.09 2.14
N PRO A 209 22.03 3.31 3.23
CA PRO A 209 22.63 1.97 3.34
C PRO A 209 22.12 0.99 2.29
N ILE A 210 20.85 1.11 1.90
CA ILE A 210 20.19 0.21 0.94
C ILE A 210 20.18 0.77 -0.49
N ILE A 211 21.03 1.77 -0.81
CA ILE A 211 20.97 2.49 -2.09
C ILE A 211 21.04 1.57 -3.32
N ASN A 212 21.80 0.46 -3.24
CA ASN A 212 22.01 -0.49 -4.32
C ASN A 212 20.98 -1.62 -4.37
N TRP A 213 20.00 -1.64 -3.47
CA TRP A 213 19.00 -2.71 -3.39
C TRP A 213 17.93 -2.56 -4.48
N SER A 214 17.53 -3.68 -5.08
CA SER A 214 16.41 -3.74 -6.02
C SER A 214 15.07 -3.93 -5.29
N TYR A 215 13.96 -3.87 -6.03
CA TYR A 215 12.63 -4.20 -5.49
C TYR A 215 12.55 -5.63 -4.97
N ALA A 216 13.16 -6.59 -5.67
CA ALA A 216 13.16 -7.99 -5.29
C ALA A 216 13.95 -8.21 -3.99
N ASP A 217 15.06 -7.48 -3.79
CA ASP A 217 15.90 -7.60 -2.60
C ASP A 217 15.15 -7.14 -1.34
N ILE A 218 14.40 -6.04 -1.45
CA ILE A 218 13.55 -5.52 -0.36
C ILE A 218 12.57 -6.60 0.12
N TRP A 219 11.83 -7.21 -0.81
CA TRP A 219 10.88 -8.25 -0.44
C TRP A 219 11.56 -9.53 0.01
N THR A 220 12.67 -9.91 -0.59
CA THR A 220 13.47 -11.06 -0.16
C THR A 220 13.85 -10.91 1.30
N PHE A 221 14.36 -9.75 1.70
CA PHE A 221 14.73 -9.47 3.08
C PHE A 221 13.53 -9.46 4.04
N LEU A 222 12.48 -8.68 3.72
CA LEU A 222 11.29 -8.58 4.58
C LEU A 222 10.65 -9.95 4.81
N ARG A 223 10.58 -10.78 3.76
CA ARG A 223 9.99 -12.11 3.82
C ARG A 223 10.90 -13.13 4.50
N TYR A 224 12.22 -13.03 4.33
CA TYR A 224 13.20 -13.89 4.98
C TYR A 224 13.10 -13.80 6.51
N PHE A 225 13.11 -12.58 7.05
CA PHE A 225 13.00 -12.34 8.50
C PHE A 225 11.55 -12.24 9.00
N LYS A 226 10.56 -12.33 8.11
CA LYS A 226 9.14 -12.14 8.42
C LYS A 226 8.89 -10.81 9.14
N VAL A 227 9.59 -9.75 8.71
CA VAL A 227 9.42 -8.41 9.25
C VAL A 227 8.01 -7.92 8.90
N PRO A 228 7.21 -7.47 9.89
CA PRO A 228 5.92 -6.87 9.60
C PRO A 228 6.06 -5.66 8.68
N TYR A 229 5.15 -5.51 7.73
CA TYR A 229 5.07 -4.40 6.80
C TYR A 229 3.61 -3.92 6.68
N CYS A 230 3.39 -2.71 6.16
CA CYS A 230 2.05 -2.16 5.98
C CYS A 230 1.15 -3.08 5.13
N LYS A 231 -0.04 -3.44 5.64
CA LYS A 231 -0.95 -4.40 4.99
C LYS A 231 -1.42 -4.00 3.59
N LEU A 232 -1.33 -2.71 3.22
CA LEU A 232 -1.61 -2.25 1.86
C LEU A 232 -0.76 -2.98 0.82
N TYR A 233 0.45 -3.43 1.18
CA TYR A 233 1.25 -4.23 0.27
C TYR A 233 0.61 -5.60 -0.04
N ASP A 234 -0.12 -6.21 0.90
CA ASP A 234 -0.84 -7.46 0.63
C ASP A 234 -2.06 -7.24 -0.29
N GLU A 235 -2.54 -5.99 -0.34
CA GLU A 235 -3.67 -5.55 -1.15
C GLU A 235 -3.27 -5.17 -2.59
N GLY A 236 -2.00 -5.33 -2.96
CA GLY A 236 -1.50 -5.08 -4.32
C GLY A 236 -0.98 -3.66 -4.55
N TYR A 237 -0.86 -2.84 -3.51
CA TYR A 237 -0.07 -1.61 -3.59
C TYR A 237 1.42 -1.96 -3.61
N THR A 238 2.22 -1.23 -4.38
CA THR A 238 3.67 -1.52 -4.56
C THR A 238 4.57 -0.31 -4.28
N SER A 239 3.97 0.88 -4.26
CA SER A 239 4.59 2.14 -3.87
C SER A 239 3.51 2.99 -3.20
N LEU A 240 3.75 3.43 -1.96
CA LEU A 240 2.79 4.20 -1.16
C LEU A 240 3.14 5.70 -1.20
N GLY A 241 2.12 6.53 -1.44
CA GLY A 241 2.18 7.97 -1.23
C GLY A 241 0.87 8.47 -0.62
N SER A 242 0.39 9.66 -1.01
CA SER A 242 -0.94 10.15 -0.59
C SER A 242 -2.08 9.27 -1.13
N THR A 243 -3.23 9.27 -0.47
CA THR A 243 -4.44 8.58 -0.95
C THR A 243 -4.93 9.10 -2.30
N HIS A 244 -4.59 10.33 -2.68
CA HIS A 244 -5.01 10.94 -3.95
C HIS A 244 -4.21 10.47 -5.18
N ASN A 245 -3.03 9.88 -4.98
CA ASN A 245 -2.12 9.52 -6.09
C ASN A 245 -1.51 8.12 -5.97
N THR A 246 -2.15 7.28 -5.17
CA THR A 246 -1.72 5.90 -4.92
C THR A 246 -2.87 4.96 -5.23
N PHE A 247 -2.62 4.03 -6.14
CA PHE A 247 -3.57 2.99 -6.55
C PHE A 247 -2.88 1.62 -6.50
N ARG A 248 -3.69 0.56 -6.43
CA ARG A 248 -3.19 -0.82 -6.55
C ARG A 248 -2.50 -0.99 -7.90
N ASN A 249 -1.43 -1.79 -7.93
CA ASN A 249 -0.63 -1.96 -9.13
C ASN A 249 -1.40 -2.79 -10.16
N PRO A 250 -1.66 -2.27 -11.38
CA PRO A 250 -2.40 -3.01 -12.40
C PRO A 250 -1.71 -4.32 -12.82
N ALA A 251 -0.38 -4.43 -12.69
CA ALA A 251 0.37 -5.66 -12.99
C ALA A 251 0.09 -6.80 -11.99
N LEU A 252 -0.54 -6.49 -10.85
CA LEU A 252 -0.92 -7.47 -9.82
C LEU A 252 -2.40 -7.86 -9.89
N ARG A 253 -3.18 -7.28 -10.80
CA ARG A 253 -4.61 -7.59 -10.93
C ARG A 253 -4.83 -9.05 -11.31
N ILE A 254 -5.71 -9.74 -10.58
CA ILE A 254 -6.10 -11.12 -10.86
C ILE A 254 -7.20 -11.09 -11.92
N SER A 255 -6.92 -11.60 -13.12
CA SER A 255 -7.95 -11.77 -14.15
C SER A 255 -8.92 -12.87 -13.73
N SER A 256 -10.21 -12.57 -13.65
CA SER A 256 -11.28 -13.53 -13.36
C SER A 256 -11.56 -14.51 -14.51
N THR A 257 -10.74 -14.56 -15.55
CA THR A 257 -10.95 -15.48 -16.67
C THR A 257 -10.68 -16.91 -16.23
N PRO A 258 -11.65 -17.85 -16.31
CA PRO A 258 -11.38 -19.26 -16.13
C PRO A 258 -10.28 -19.67 -17.12
N PRO A 259 -9.32 -20.52 -16.73
CA PRO A 259 -8.36 -21.04 -17.70
C PRO A 259 -9.15 -21.80 -18.78
N THR A 260 -9.24 -21.22 -19.98
CA THR A 260 -9.69 -21.97 -21.16
C THR A 260 -8.83 -23.22 -21.25
N PRO A 261 -9.40 -24.44 -21.30
CA PRO A 261 -8.60 -25.64 -21.45
C PRO A 261 -7.78 -25.50 -22.71
N ARG A 262 -6.45 -25.50 -22.55
CA ARG A 262 -5.49 -25.51 -23.66
C ARG A 262 -5.94 -26.61 -24.65
N PRO A 263 -6.03 -26.33 -25.97
CA PRO A 263 -6.25 -27.39 -26.94
C PRO A 263 -5.09 -28.38 -26.79
N LYS A 264 -5.43 -29.62 -26.40
CA LYS A 264 -4.48 -30.73 -26.40
C LYS A 264 -4.04 -30.93 -27.85
N PHE A 265 -2.85 -30.44 -28.20
CA PHE A 265 -2.17 -30.89 -29.40
C PHE A 265 -1.76 -32.34 -29.18
N SER A 266 -2.60 -33.28 -29.60
CA SER A 266 -2.24 -34.69 -29.70
C SER A 266 -1.32 -34.85 -30.91
N CYS A 267 -0.03 -35.06 -30.66
CA CYS A 267 0.93 -35.48 -31.67
C CYS A 267 0.58 -36.92 -32.09
N GLY A 268 -0.03 -37.08 -33.26
CA GLY A 268 -0.48 -38.37 -33.78
C GLY A 268 0.65 -39.16 -34.43
N CYS A 269 1.33 -40.02 -33.66
CA CYS A 269 2.09 -41.13 -34.23
C CYS A 269 1.13 -42.28 -34.57
N LYS A 270 0.97 -42.58 -35.87
CA LYS A 270 0.22 -43.75 -36.36
C LYS A 270 0.94 -45.05 -36.02
N PRO A 271 0.19 -46.12 -35.69
CA PRO A 271 0.53 -47.47 -36.15
C PRO A 271 -0.52 -48.02 -37.11
N LYS A 272 -0.07 -48.88 -38.02
CA LYS A 272 -0.83 -49.50 -39.12
C LYS A 272 -1.66 -50.71 -38.64
N SER A 273 -2.86 -50.84 -39.23
CA SER A 273 -3.69 -52.05 -39.53
C SER A 273 -4.08 -52.97 -38.37
N SER A 274 -5.33 -53.44 -38.22
CA SER A 274 -6.12 -54.17 -39.24
C SER A 274 -7.64 -54.28 -38.93
N LYS A 275 -8.44 -54.20 -40.02
CA LYS A 275 -9.75 -54.79 -40.39
C LYS A 275 -10.78 -55.24 -39.32
N SER A 276 -12.00 -54.70 -39.41
CA SER A 276 -13.26 -55.40 -39.81
C SER A 276 -14.47 -54.44 -39.76
N ALA A 277 -15.46 -54.61 -40.63
CA ALA A 277 -16.56 -53.68 -40.89
C ALA A 277 -17.96 -54.36 -40.89
N SER A 278 -18.99 -53.48 -40.86
CA SER A 278 -20.45 -53.67 -40.96
C SER A 278 -21.15 -54.01 -39.63
N THR A 279 -22.27 -53.39 -39.22
CA THR A 279 -23.50 -53.05 -39.99
C THR A 279 -24.33 -51.92 -39.29
N THR A 280 -25.05 -51.11 -40.06
CA THR A 280 -26.12 -50.11 -39.70
C THR A 280 -27.52 -50.79 -39.49
N PRO A 281 -28.70 -50.16 -39.17
CA PRO A 281 -29.21 -48.74 -39.33
C PRO A 281 -30.17 -48.23 -38.14
N PRO A 282 -31.25 -47.39 -38.27
CA PRO A 282 -31.29 -45.93 -37.92
C PRO A 282 -32.53 -45.35 -37.10
N ILE A 283 -32.58 -44.00 -36.94
CA ILE A 283 -33.70 -43.01 -36.74
C ILE A 283 -34.39 -42.75 -35.35
N THR A 284 -34.44 -41.49 -34.87
CA THR A 284 -35.64 -40.58 -34.65
C THR A 284 -35.56 -39.50 -33.53
N ASN A 285 -35.83 -38.24 -33.95
CA ASN A 285 -36.61 -37.09 -33.39
C ASN A 285 -36.67 -36.63 -31.91
N GLY A 286 -36.71 -35.28 -31.77
CA GLY A 286 -37.44 -34.47 -30.75
C GLY A 286 -36.54 -33.79 -29.69
N THR A 287 -36.72 -32.56 -29.19
CA THR A 287 -37.75 -31.51 -29.32
C THR A 287 -37.17 -30.21 -28.72
N SER A 288 -37.53 -29.06 -29.28
CA SER A 288 -37.25 -27.69 -28.81
C SER A 288 -38.27 -27.22 -27.75
N ILE A 289 -37.83 -26.50 -26.71
CA ILE A 289 -38.70 -25.74 -25.80
C ILE A 289 -38.15 -24.32 -25.60
N SER A 290 -38.99 -23.35 -25.92
CA SER A 290 -38.87 -21.91 -25.67
C SER A 290 -39.77 -21.52 -24.49
N THR A 291 -39.35 -20.59 -23.64
CA THR A 291 -40.24 -19.87 -22.72
C THR A 291 -39.88 -18.39 -22.63
N SER A 292 -40.94 -17.61 -22.57
CA SER A 292 -41.09 -16.18 -22.82
C SER A 292 -41.02 -15.33 -21.56
N THR A 293 -40.57 -14.08 -21.77
CA THR A 293 -40.53 -12.93 -20.86
C THR A 293 -41.91 -12.35 -20.54
N SER A 294 -42.08 -11.80 -19.34
CA SER A 294 -43.12 -10.80 -19.04
C SER A 294 -42.65 -9.80 -17.96
N ASN A 295 -42.78 -8.51 -18.28
CA ASN A 295 -42.44 -7.33 -17.48
C ASN A 295 -43.47 -7.05 -16.37
N GLY A 296 -43.02 -6.55 -15.21
CA GLY A 296 -43.87 -5.97 -14.18
C GLY A 296 -43.10 -4.93 -13.33
N THR A 297 -43.68 -3.74 -13.20
CA THR A 297 -43.15 -2.52 -12.55
C THR A 297 -43.27 -2.59 -11.01
N LEU A 298 -42.25 -2.15 -10.26
CA LEU A 298 -42.21 -2.12 -8.78
C LEU A 298 -42.67 -0.76 -8.18
N PRO A 299 -43.33 -0.73 -6.99
CA PRO A 299 -43.80 0.51 -6.34
C PRO A 299 -42.77 1.11 -5.36
N ASN A 300 -42.92 2.42 -5.13
CA ASN A 300 -42.03 3.33 -4.39
C ASN A 300 -42.28 3.30 -2.86
N PHE A 301 -41.25 3.05 -2.05
CA PHE A 301 -41.33 3.14 -0.58
C PHE A 301 -40.44 4.29 -0.06
N GLN A 302 -41.07 5.40 0.30
CA GLN A 302 -40.44 6.48 1.07
C GLN A 302 -40.90 6.36 2.53
N ASN A 303 -39.95 6.57 3.45
CA ASN A 303 -40.02 6.52 4.92
C ASN A 303 -39.86 5.16 5.60
N LEU A 304 -38.67 4.93 6.17
CA LEU A 304 -38.46 4.08 7.34
C LEU A 304 -37.59 4.84 8.36
N THR A 305 -38.04 4.90 9.61
CA THR A 305 -37.32 5.44 10.77
C THR A 305 -36.68 4.31 11.56
N VAL A 306 -35.42 4.47 11.94
CA VAL A 306 -34.67 3.51 12.75
C VAL A 306 -34.99 3.73 14.24
N ILE A 307 -35.39 2.68 14.94
CA ILE A 307 -35.50 2.66 16.41
C ILE A 307 -34.45 1.66 16.91
N ASP A 308 -33.61 2.13 17.83
CA ASP A 308 -32.48 1.38 18.41
C ASP A 308 -32.94 0.52 19.59
N ILE A 309 -32.63 -0.78 19.57
CA ILE A 309 -32.69 -1.66 20.75
C ILE A 309 -31.63 -2.77 20.67
N ASN A 310 -30.84 -2.86 21.75
CA ASN A 310 -29.72 -3.76 21.98
C ASN A 310 -30.12 -5.22 22.24
N GLY A 311 -29.45 -6.17 21.58
CA GLY A 311 -29.30 -7.57 22.06
C GLY A 311 -30.27 -8.61 21.47
N PRO A 312 -29.94 -9.92 21.57
CA PRO A 312 -30.02 -10.85 20.44
C PRO A 312 -31.29 -11.70 20.39
N GLU A 313 -31.54 -12.22 19.18
CA GLU A 313 -32.48 -13.27 18.77
C GLU A 313 -33.93 -12.87 18.40
N ILE A 314 -34.20 -13.04 17.09
CA ILE A 314 -35.46 -13.42 16.43
C ILE A 314 -36.58 -12.36 16.46
N CYS A 315 -36.81 -11.74 15.29
CA CYS A 315 -38.01 -10.95 15.02
C CYS A 315 -39.23 -11.87 14.87
N TYR A 316 -40.20 -11.75 15.78
CA TYR A 316 -41.58 -12.18 15.54
C TYR A 316 -42.37 -11.00 14.98
N ALA A 317 -43.20 -11.25 13.98
CA ALA A 317 -44.26 -10.32 13.62
C ALA A 317 -45.44 -10.59 14.57
N ASP A 318 -45.71 -9.67 15.49
CA ASP A 318 -46.95 -9.69 16.27
C ASP A 318 -48.01 -8.92 15.47
N GLU A 319 -48.98 -9.64 14.92
CA GLU A 319 -50.19 -9.07 14.32
C GLU A 319 -51.18 -8.72 15.43
N SER A 320 -51.36 -7.42 15.69
CA SER A 320 -52.60 -6.91 16.28
C SER A 320 -53.27 -5.94 15.31
N ASP A 321 -53.95 -6.52 14.31
CA ASP A 321 -55.38 -6.31 14.05
C ASP A 321 -55.77 -6.87 12.66
N SER A 322 -56.57 -7.94 12.70
CA SER A 322 -57.16 -8.74 11.62
C SER A 322 -58.15 -7.96 10.69
N PRO A 323 -58.81 -8.61 9.71
CA PRO A 323 -58.36 -9.59 8.70
C PRO A 323 -58.89 -9.26 7.28
N THR A 324 -58.16 -9.62 6.21
CA THR A 324 -58.76 -10.26 5.02
C THR A 324 -57.66 -10.76 4.07
N ASP A 325 -57.59 -12.08 3.96
CA ASP A 325 -57.10 -12.90 2.84
C ASP A 325 -56.27 -12.23 1.74
N THR A 326 -54.98 -12.59 1.67
CA THR A 326 -54.42 -13.23 0.47
C THR A 326 -53.08 -13.91 0.81
N LYS A 327 -53.01 -15.21 0.51
CA LYS A 327 -51.83 -16.07 0.69
C LYS A 327 -50.66 -15.56 -0.16
N PHE A 328 -49.57 -15.15 0.47
CA PHE A 328 -48.27 -15.00 -0.19
C PHE A 328 -47.35 -16.20 0.16
N PRO A 329 -46.65 -16.77 -0.83
CA PRO A 329 -45.77 -17.91 -0.61
C PRO A 329 -44.51 -17.47 0.15
N VAL A 330 -44.25 -18.14 1.27
CA VAL A 330 -43.01 -18.09 2.04
C VAL A 330 -41.86 -18.60 1.16
N ASN A 331 -41.18 -17.71 0.43
CA ASN A 331 -39.88 -17.93 -0.23
C ASN A 331 -39.27 -16.63 -0.80
N ALA A 332 -39.36 -15.51 -0.09
CA ALA A 332 -38.81 -14.21 -0.56
C ALA A 332 -38.01 -13.43 0.50
N LEU A 333 -37.37 -14.12 1.45
CA LEU A 333 -36.46 -13.51 2.44
C LEU A 333 -35.15 -14.30 2.56
N ALA A 334 -34.52 -14.57 1.43
CA ALA A 334 -33.13 -15.04 1.41
C ALA A 334 -32.24 -13.85 1.05
N GLY A 335 -31.55 -13.29 2.04
CA GLY A 335 -30.40 -12.40 1.80
C GLY A 335 -30.48 -11.03 2.46
N ILE A 336 -30.61 -10.97 3.78
CA ILE A 336 -30.13 -9.82 4.53
C ILE A 336 -29.28 -10.36 5.66
N GLN A 337 -27.97 -10.12 5.59
CA GLN A 337 -27.02 -10.43 6.65
C GLN A 337 -26.30 -9.13 7.02
N VAL A 338 -26.44 -8.71 8.27
CA VAL A 338 -25.77 -7.52 8.81
C VAL A 338 -24.33 -7.91 9.16
N LEU A 339 -23.35 -7.34 8.46
CA LEU A 339 -21.94 -7.37 8.87
C LEU A 339 -21.65 -6.09 9.66
N SER A 340 -21.49 -6.26 10.97
CA SER A 340 -20.92 -5.37 12.00
C SER A 340 -21.26 -3.87 11.99
N SER A 341 -21.63 -3.40 13.17
CA SER A 341 -21.83 -2.01 13.58
C SER A 341 -20.60 -1.12 13.31
N ASP A 342 -20.69 -0.27 12.30
CA ASP A 342 -19.92 0.97 12.13
C ASP A 342 -20.87 2.04 11.56
N ASP A 343 -20.89 3.24 12.13
CA ASP A 343 -21.80 4.34 11.78
C ASP A 343 -21.51 5.03 10.42
N SER A 344 -20.76 4.36 9.53
CA SER A 344 -20.42 4.90 8.20
C SER A 344 -20.96 4.08 7.02
N THR A 345 -21.83 3.11 7.25
CA THR A 345 -22.39 2.28 6.18
C THR A 345 -23.44 3.06 5.38
N THR A 346 -23.05 3.58 4.22
CA THR A 346 -24.02 4.05 3.22
C THR A 346 -24.69 2.83 2.58
N CYS A 347 -25.97 2.61 2.85
CA CYS A 347 -26.75 1.54 2.23
C CYS A 347 -27.04 1.91 0.76
N TYR A 348 -26.61 1.07 -0.18
CA TYR A 348 -27.07 1.13 -1.56
C TYR A 348 -28.22 0.14 -1.75
N VAL A 349 -29.28 0.58 -2.44
CA VAL A 349 -30.33 -0.30 -2.93
C VAL A 349 -29.73 -1.08 -4.10
N ASP A 350 -29.59 -2.39 -3.93
CA ASP A 350 -29.13 -3.29 -4.98
C ASP A 350 -30.21 -3.40 -6.05
N ASP A 351 -30.11 -2.53 -7.07
CA ASP A 351 -31.03 -2.49 -8.19
C ASP A 351 -30.65 -3.59 -9.20
N GLY A 352 -30.63 -4.85 -8.76
CA GLY A 352 -30.58 -6.07 -9.58
C GLY A 352 -29.53 -6.13 -10.70
N GLY A 353 -28.49 -5.30 -10.65
CA GLY A 353 -27.52 -5.09 -11.71
C GLY A 353 -26.20 -5.71 -11.32
N SER A 354 -25.93 -6.92 -11.82
CA SER A 354 -24.62 -7.60 -11.85
C SER A 354 -23.61 -7.08 -10.81
N ALA A 355 -23.58 -7.69 -9.62
CA ALA A 355 -22.57 -7.47 -8.60
C ALA A 355 -21.20 -7.20 -9.24
N ALA A 356 -20.75 -5.94 -9.19
CA ALA A 356 -19.48 -5.55 -9.79
C ALA A 356 -18.40 -6.43 -9.16
N ALA A 357 -17.74 -7.26 -9.97
CA ALA A 357 -16.72 -8.18 -9.50
C ALA A 357 -15.67 -7.37 -8.72
N VAL A 358 -15.56 -7.61 -7.42
CA VAL A 358 -14.53 -6.97 -6.59
C VAL A 358 -13.18 -7.31 -7.21
N GLU A 359 -12.47 -6.30 -7.72
CA GLU A 359 -11.18 -6.51 -8.34
C GLU A 359 -10.21 -7.07 -7.29
N GLN A 360 -9.73 -8.29 -7.52
CA GLN A 360 -8.75 -8.93 -6.65
C GLN A 360 -7.33 -8.66 -7.15
N TYR A 361 -6.41 -8.47 -6.23
CA TYR A 361 -5.00 -8.19 -6.51
C TYR A 361 -4.12 -9.16 -5.75
N ARG A 362 -3.00 -9.54 -6.36
CA ARG A 362 -1.92 -10.27 -5.70
C ARG A 362 -1.11 -9.34 -4.80
N PRO A 363 -0.45 -9.86 -3.76
CA PRO A 363 0.37 -9.05 -2.88
C PRO A 363 1.63 -8.52 -3.58
N ALA A 364 2.19 -7.43 -3.06
CA ALA A 364 3.28 -6.66 -3.65
C ALA A 364 4.53 -7.49 -3.93
N TYR A 365 4.87 -8.41 -3.03
CA TYR A 365 6.04 -9.29 -3.16
C TYR A 365 5.91 -10.29 -4.32
N GLU A 366 4.74 -10.41 -4.96
CA GLU A 366 4.53 -11.23 -6.16
C GLU A 366 4.71 -10.43 -7.47
N LEU A 367 5.09 -9.15 -7.41
CA LEU A 367 5.43 -8.38 -8.60
C LEU A 367 6.75 -8.88 -9.19
N ALA A 368 6.65 -9.55 -10.35
CA ALA A 368 7.79 -10.21 -10.99
C ALA A 368 8.82 -9.23 -11.59
N ASP A 369 8.35 -8.12 -12.17
CA ASP A 369 9.21 -7.09 -12.77
C ASP A 369 9.18 -5.83 -11.90
N GLY A 370 10.29 -5.59 -11.20
CA GLY A 370 10.45 -4.43 -10.33
C GLY A 370 10.39 -3.08 -11.06
N SER A 371 10.57 -3.05 -12.39
CA SER A 371 10.39 -1.81 -13.16
C SER A 371 8.94 -1.28 -13.13
N PHE A 372 7.99 -2.16 -12.80
CA PHE A 372 6.57 -1.82 -12.64
C PHE A 372 6.18 -1.37 -11.23
N GLU A 373 7.12 -1.28 -10.29
CA GLU A 373 6.86 -0.89 -8.89
C GLU A 373 6.01 0.38 -8.75
N ARG A 374 6.17 1.34 -9.67
CA ARG A 374 5.50 2.64 -9.60
C ARG A 374 4.28 2.77 -10.51
N LEU A 375 3.79 1.69 -11.14
CA LEU A 375 2.61 1.75 -12.02
C LEU A 375 1.33 2.18 -11.30
N GLY A 376 1.26 2.01 -9.97
CA GLY A 376 0.15 2.52 -9.15
C GLY A 376 0.27 4.00 -8.74
N ARG A 377 1.29 4.74 -9.21
CA ARG A 377 1.53 6.15 -8.83
C ARG A 377 1.09 7.09 -9.96
N GLY A 378 0.35 8.15 -9.65
CA GLY A 378 -0.05 9.17 -10.62
C GLY A 378 -1.51 9.62 -10.46
N SER A 379 -2.08 10.21 -11.51
CA SER A 379 -3.52 10.49 -11.60
C SER A 379 -4.25 9.23 -12.08
N GLN A 380 -5.46 8.93 -11.58
CA GLN A 380 -6.23 7.76 -12.03
C GLN A 380 -6.31 7.73 -13.57
N PRO A 381 -6.14 6.56 -14.22
CA PRO A 381 -6.55 6.43 -15.59
C PRO A 381 -8.05 6.70 -15.66
N ALA A 382 -8.46 7.63 -16.54
CA ALA A 382 -9.87 7.90 -16.78
C ALA A 382 -10.58 6.57 -17.08
N VAL A 383 -11.62 6.27 -16.30
CA VAL A 383 -12.51 5.13 -16.57
C VAL A 383 -13.00 5.31 -18.02
N PRO A 384 -12.79 4.34 -18.93
CA PRO A 384 -13.33 4.45 -20.26
C PRO A 384 -14.86 4.47 -20.12
N VAL A 385 -15.45 5.64 -20.35
CA VAL A 385 -16.89 5.78 -20.49
C VAL A 385 -17.28 4.86 -21.63
N SER A 386 -18.01 3.79 -21.32
CA SER A 386 -18.61 2.94 -22.34
C SER A 386 -19.52 3.82 -23.18
N SER A 387 -19.11 4.11 -24.41
CA SER A 387 -19.98 4.74 -25.40
C SER A 387 -21.19 3.83 -25.61
N SER A 388 -22.36 4.34 -25.24
CA SER A 388 -23.67 3.74 -25.48
C SER A 388 -24.04 3.80 -26.96
#